data_AF-A0AAN8Z251-F1
#
_entry.id   AF-A0AAN8Z251-F1
#
_cell.length_a   1.000
_cell.length_b   1.000
_cell.length_c   1.000
_cell.angle_alpha   90.00
_cell.angle_beta   90.00
_cell.angle_gamma   90.00
#
_symmetry.space_group_name_H-M   'P 1'
#
loop_
_entity.id
_entity.type
_entity.pdbx_description
1 polymer ?
#
loop_
_entity_poly.entity_id
_entity_poly.type
_entity_poly.pdbx_seq_one_letter_code
_entity_poly.pdbx_strand_id
1 'polypeptide(L)'
;MGKRNSSLKIVLVYEITGLLSGFYFKGYSNLTKAVKVEWNNRGFSTFHALFVAIASFYLLVISDQFVEDPTRGLIVNRTSLLSNRVMGISIGYFLSDLAMIIWCYPALGGLEYVLHHGLSMFSIILSLVSGQAQMYILIVLSSESTTPFVNLRWYLDVAGKKGSKLYVWNGIALFLGWLVARILLFIYFFAHMFVHFDQVKQVFPLGFYGLFVVPSVLTVMNVFWFWKIAKGLIKTLSKARHAHQN
;
A
#
# COMPACT_ATOMS: atom_id res chain seq x y z
N MET A 1 -34.91 -3.37 13.44
CA MET A 1 -34.20 -2.08 13.58
C MET A 1 -32.80 -2.39 14.10
N GLY A 2 -31.73 -2.25 13.32
CA GLY A 2 -30.38 -2.63 13.83
C GLY A 2 -29.25 -2.94 12.83
N LYS A 3 -29.41 -2.75 11.50
CA LYS A 3 -28.33 -3.02 10.52
C LYS A 3 -27.86 -1.80 9.70
N ARG A 4 -28.32 -0.57 10.01
CA ARG A 4 -28.14 0.60 9.13
C ARG A 4 -27.04 1.59 9.54
N ASN A 5 -26.48 1.49 10.75
CA ASN A 5 -25.56 2.52 11.27
C ASN A 5 -24.06 2.29 11.00
N SER A 6 -23.60 1.05 10.82
CA SER A 6 -22.19 0.77 10.53
C SER A 6 -21.83 0.99 9.05
N SER A 7 -22.81 0.85 8.15
CA SER A 7 -22.62 1.10 6.70
C SER A 7 -22.51 2.59 6.36
N LEU A 8 -23.00 3.50 7.22
CA LEU A 8 -23.05 4.94 6.95
C LEU A 8 -21.66 5.60 6.90
N LYS A 9 -20.69 5.13 7.69
CA LYS A 9 -19.37 5.78 7.84
C LYS A 9 -18.41 5.46 6.69
N ILE A 10 -18.43 4.22 6.19
CA ILE A 10 -17.64 3.83 5.01
C ILE A 10 -18.18 4.58 3.80
N VAL A 11 -19.50 4.63 3.63
CA VAL A 11 -20.17 5.36 2.54
C VAL A 11 -19.81 6.85 2.51
N LEU A 12 -19.66 7.50 3.67
CA LEU A 12 -19.35 8.94 3.75
C LEU A 12 -18.00 9.33 3.10
N VAL A 13 -16.94 8.53 3.28
CA VAL A 13 -15.62 8.83 2.68
C VAL A 13 -15.66 8.67 1.16
N TYR A 14 -16.40 7.67 0.66
CA TYR A 14 -16.63 7.49 -0.78
C TYR A 14 -17.49 8.60 -1.37
N GLU A 15 -18.51 9.06 -0.64
CA GLU A 15 -19.35 10.19 -1.05
C GLU A 15 -18.55 11.48 -1.14
N ILE A 16 -17.71 11.79 -0.14
CA ILE A 16 -16.82 12.97 -0.17
C ILE A 16 -15.82 12.87 -1.32
N THR A 17 -15.20 11.71 -1.54
CA THR A 17 -14.25 11.50 -2.65
C THR A 17 -14.95 11.63 -4.01
N GLY A 18 -16.19 11.13 -4.12
CA GLY A 18 -17.00 11.24 -5.33
C GLY A 18 -17.45 12.67 -5.62
N LEU A 19 -17.79 13.45 -4.58
CA LEU A 19 -18.12 14.87 -4.71
C LEU A 19 -16.91 15.67 -5.19
N LEU A 20 -15.76 15.53 -4.51
CA LEU A 20 -14.51 16.18 -4.93
C LEU A 20 -14.12 15.78 -6.35
N SER A 21 -14.23 14.49 -6.69
CA SER A 21 -13.91 14.01 -8.04
C SER A 21 -14.82 14.61 -9.11
N GLY A 22 -16.11 14.78 -8.81
CA GLY A 22 -17.07 15.44 -9.71
C GLY A 22 -16.76 16.91 -9.97
N PHE A 23 -16.22 17.63 -8.98
CA PHE A 23 -15.83 19.03 -9.14
C PHE A 23 -14.52 19.21 -9.90
N TYR A 24 -13.50 18.40 -9.60
CA TYR A 24 -12.15 18.60 -10.14
C TYR A 24 -11.88 17.86 -11.46
N PHE A 25 -12.62 16.79 -11.77
CA PHE A 25 -12.40 15.98 -12.96
C PHE A 25 -13.62 15.99 -13.89
N LYS A 26 -13.59 16.83 -14.93
CA LYS A 26 -14.67 16.97 -15.93
C LYS A 26 -15.12 15.64 -16.58
N GLY A 27 -14.24 14.64 -16.65
CA GLY A 27 -14.57 13.32 -17.19
C GLY A 27 -15.29 12.38 -16.22
N TYR A 28 -15.28 12.69 -14.90
CA TYR A 28 -15.82 11.81 -13.86
C TYR A 28 -17.34 11.63 -13.98
N SER A 29 -18.08 12.69 -14.30
CA SER A 29 -19.55 12.64 -14.46
C SER A 29 -20.00 11.64 -15.52
N ASN A 30 -19.20 11.46 -16.58
CA ASN A 30 -19.50 10.58 -17.71
C ASN A 30 -19.08 9.11 -17.49
N LEU A 31 -18.43 8.79 -16.37
CA LEU A 31 -18.02 7.42 -16.06
C LEU A 31 -19.23 6.56 -15.67
N THR A 32 -19.16 5.27 -16.00
CA THR A 32 -20.14 4.27 -15.55
C THR A 32 -20.11 4.15 -14.03
N LYS A 33 -21.22 3.67 -13.44
CA LYS A 33 -21.32 3.50 -11.98
C LYS A 33 -20.18 2.65 -11.41
N ALA A 34 -19.83 1.54 -12.07
CA ALA A 34 -18.75 0.66 -11.65
C ALA A 34 -17.38 1.37 -11.65
N VAL A 35 -17.08 2.12 -12.71
CA VAL A 35 -15.81 2.85 -12.83
C VAL A 35 -15.73 4.00 -11.83
N LYS A 36 -16.86 4.66 -11.49
CA LYS A 36 -16.91 5.68 -10.41
C LYS A 36 -16.57 5.08 -9.05
N VAL A 37 -17.09 3.88 -8.74
CA VAL A 37 -16.77 3.19 -7.49
C VAL A 37 -15.27 2.89 -7.43
N GLU A 38 -14.68 2.32 -8.48
CA GLU A 38 -13.24 2.07 -8.52
C GLU A 38 -12.42 3.37 -8.45
N TRP A 39 -12.86 4.42 -9.14
CA TRP A 39 -12.23 5.74 -9.13
C TRP A 39 -12.12 6.29 -7.70
N ASN A 40 -13.23 6.24 -6.95
CA ASN A 40 -13.26 6.73 -5.57
C ASN A 40 -12.44 5.83 -4.64
N ASN A 41 -12.48 4.51 -4.85
CA ASN A 41 -11.65 3.54 -4.11
C ASN A 41 -10.16 3.85 -4.25
N ARG A 42 -9.73 4.15 -5.47
CA ARG A 42 -8.35 4.56 -5.78
C ARG A 42 -7.98 5.90 -5.17
N GLY A 43 -8.94 6.79 -4.94
CA GLY A 43 -8.72 8.06 -4.27
C GLY A 43 -8.40 7.85 -2.80
N PHE A 44 -9.23 7.03 -2.14
CA PHE A 44 -9.05 6.68 -0.74
C PHE A 44 -7.73 5.94 -0.47
N SER A 45 -7.40 4.95 -1.30
CA SER A 45 -6.10 4.23 -1.23
C SER A 45 -4.90 5.15 -1.47
N THR A 46 -5.00 6.11 -2.39
CA THR A 46 -3.93 7.10 -2.62
C THR A 46 -3.68 7.95 -1.37
N PHE A 47 -4.74 8.39 -0.69
CA PHE A 47 -4.61 9.18 0.54
C PHE A 47 -3.94 8.39 1.67
N HIS A 48 -4.43 7.16 1.93
CA HIS A 48 -3.83 6.28 2.93
C HIS A 48 -2.36 6.01 2.62
N ALA A 49 -2.04 5.67 1.37
CA ALA A 49 -0.69 5.37 0.93
C ALA A 49 0.29 6.53 1.17
N LEU A 50 -0.10 7.76 0.83
CA LEU A 50 0.71 8.95 1.10
C LEU A 50 0.90 9.17 2.60
N PHE A 51 -0.17 9.05 3.39
CA PHE A 51 -0.10 9.19 4.84
C PHE A 51 0.87 8.19 5.47
N VAL A 52 0.73 6.89 5.17
CA VAL A 52 1.59 5.86 5.77
C VAL A 52 3.02 5.90 5.25
N ALA A 53 3.25 6.27 3.99
CA ALA A 53 4.60 6.43 3.46
C ALA A 53 5.35 7.56 4.18
N ILE A 54 4.71 8.72 4.34
CA ILE A 54 5.29 9.88 5.05
C ILE A 54 5.52 9.54 6.53
N ALA A 55 4.51 8.97 7.19
CA ALA A 55 4.62 8.64 8.61
C ALA A 55 5.67 7.55 8.88
N SER A 56 5.77 6.54 8.02
CA SER A 56 6.79 5.49 8.13
C SER A 56 8.19 6.06 7.89
N PHE A 57 8.37 6.90 6.87
CA PHE A 57 9.65 7.57 6.62
C PHE A 57 10.08 8.42 7.83
N TYR A 58 9.16 9.23 8.39
CA TYR A 58 9.44 10.01 9.59
C TYR A 58 9.85 9.11 10.77
N LEU A 59 9.08 8.06 11.06
CA LEU A 59 9.36 7.17 12.20
C LEU A 59 10.66 6.38 12.04
N LEU A 60 10.97 5.90 10.84
CA LEU A 60 12.12 5.04 10.57
C LEU A 60 13.43 5.81 10.36
N VAL A 61 13.36 7.02 9.80
CA VAL A 61 14.55 7.74 9.31
C VAL A 61 14.82 9.04 10.07
N ILE A 62 13.77 9.79 10.42
CA ILE A 62 13.91 11.13 11.00
C ILE A 62 13.82 11.09 12.53
N SER A 63 12.90 10.30 13.07
CA SER A 63 12.72 10.18 14.51
C SER A 63 13.78 9.28 15.15
N ASP A 64 13.99 9.46 16.45
CA ASP A 64 14.88 8.63 17.26
C ASP A 64 14.25 7.29 17.69
N GLN A 65 13.01 7.01 17.28
CA GLN A 65 12.19 5.90 17.77
C GLN A 65 12.87 4.53 17.63
N PHE A 66 13.55 4.29 16.50
CA PHE A 66 14.17 3.00 16.18
C PHE A 66 15.69 3.09 16.02
N VAL A 67 16.32 4.16 16.54
CA VAL A 67 17.78 4.30 16.56
C VAL A 67 18.42 3.25 17.47
N GLU A 68 19.50 2.61 17.05
CA GLU A 68 20.24 1.66 17.89
C GLU A 68 20.83 2.37 19.11
N ASP A 69 20.28 2.07 20.28
CA ASP A 69 20.69 2.63 21.57
C ASP A 69 20.54 1.52 22.63
N PRO A 70 21.66 1.05 23.22
CA PRO A 70 21.65 0.01 24.25
C PRO A 70 20.79 0.34 25.48
N THR A 71 20.55 1.63 25.76
CA THR A 71 19.81 2.08 26.95
C THR A 71 18.29 2.00 26.78
N ARG A 72 17.80 1.92 25.54
CA ARG A 72 16.36 2.00 25.18
C ARG A 72 15.71 0.63 24.96
N GLY A 73 16.34 -0.43 25.43
CA GLY A 73 15.88 -1.81 25.26
C GLY A 73 15.82 -2.26 23.81
N LEU A 74 15.19 -3.42 23.59
CA LEU A 74 15.13 -4.08 22.29
C LEU A 74 14.29 -3.27 21.29
N ILE A 75 14.81 -3.07 20.07
CA ILE A 75 14.12 -2.35 18.99
C ILE A 75 12.77 -3.01 18.67
N VAL A 76 12.69 -4.33 18.75
CA VAL A 76 11.45 -5.09 18.52
C VAL A 76 10.34 -4.78 19.54
N ASN A 77 10.64 -4.18 20.69
CA ASN A 77 9.64 -3.80 21.70
C ASN A 77 9.32 -2.30 21.70
N ARG A 78 9.89 -1.53 20.76
CA ARG A 78 9.73 -0.08 20.73
C ARG A 78 8.44 0.32 20.04
N THR A 79 7.67 1.14 20.73
CA THR A 79 6.41 1.72 20.24
C THR A 79 6.34 3.20 20.59
N SER A 80 5.46 3.93 19.89
CA SER A 80 5.13 5.32 20.19
C SER A 80 3.64 5.54 19.97
N LEU A 81 3.12 6.63 20.53
CA LEU A 81 1.74 7.04 20.25
C LEU A 81 1.50 7.25 18.74
N LEU A 82 2.50 7.79 18.03
CA LEU A 82 2.39 8.02 16.59
C LEU A 82 2.37 6.69 15.81
N SER A 83 3.29 5.76 16.09
CA SER A 83 3.33 4.46 15.41
C SER A 83 2.06 3.64 15.68
N ASN A 84 1.53 3.66 16.91
CA ASN A 84 0.25 3.04 17.24
C ASN A 84 -0.92 3.64 16.43
N ARG A 85 -0.96 4.96 16.26
CA ARG A 85 -1.97 5.64 15.43
C ARG A 85 -1.85 5.27 13.96
N VAL A 86 -0.64 5.24 13.41
CA VAL A 86 -0.39 4.82 12.01
C VAL A 86 -0.89 3.40 11.76
N MET A 87 -0.65 2.47 12.69
CA MET A 87 -1.16 1.10 12.63
C MET A 87 -2.67 1.04 12.70
N GLY A 88 -3.28 1.71 13.67
CA GLY A 88 -4.73 1.74 13.83
C GLY A 88 -5.45 2.30 12.61
N ILE A 89 -4.95 3.41 12.04
CA ILE A 89 -5.46 3.99 10.79
C ILE A 89 -5.31 2.98 9.64
N SER A 90 -4.17 2.30 9.55
CA SER A 90 -3.93 1.30 8.50
C SER A 90 -4.86 0.10 8.59
N ILE A 91 -5.13 -0.42 9.80
CA ILE A 91 -6.13 -1.48 10.00
C ILE A 91 -7.50 -1.01 9.53
N GLY A 92 -7.92 0.20 9.92
CA GLY A 92 -9.21 0.76 9.52
C GLY A 92 -9.34 0.92 7.99
N TYR A 93 -8.28 1.40 7.34
CA TYR A 93 -8.22 1.48 5.88
C TYR A 93 -8.30 0.10 5.22
N PHE A 94 -7.41 -0.84 5.57
CA PHE A 94 -7.38 -2.16 4.93
C PHE A 94 -8.70 -2.92 5.14
N LEU A 95 -9.34 -2.77 6.29
CA LEU A 95 -10.66 -3.37 6.54
C LEU A 95 -11.73 -2.76 5.64
N SER A 96 -11.75 -1.44 5.50
CA SER A 96 -12.72 -0.74 4.65
C SER A 96 -12.53 -1.10 3.18
N ASP A 97 -11.29 -1.12 2.70
CA ASP A 97 -10.97 -1.44 1.30
C ASP A 97 -11.27 -2.92 1.01
N LEU A 98 -10.94 -3.83 1.94
CA LEU A 98 -11.30 -5.25 1.81
C LEU A 98 -12.82 -5.47 1.76
N ALA A 99 -13.58 -4.79 2.62
CA ALA A 99 -15.03 -4.87 2.60
C ALA A 99 -15.61 -4.43 1.25
N MET A 100 -15.03 -3.38 0.65
CA MET A 100 -15.41 -2.89 -0.68
C MET A 100 -15.01 -3.87 -1.78
N ILE A 101 -13.80 -4.44 -1.74
CA ILE A 101 -13.36 -5.47 -2.68
C ILE A 101 -14.31 -6.66 -2.68
N ILE A 102 -14.74 -7.13 -1.50
CA ILE A 102 -15.69 -8.24 -1.37
C ILE A 102 -17.08 -7.83 -1.86
N TRP A 103 -17.58 -6.66 -1.47
CA TRP A 103 -18.92 -6.19 -1.84
C TRP A 103 -19.08 -5.98 -3.34
N CYS A 104 -18.04 -5.47 -3.99
CA CYS A 104 -18.01 -5.21 -5.42
C CYS A 104 -17.29 -6.32 -6.22
N TYR A 105 -17.05 -7.49 -5.63
CA TYR A 105 -16.31 -8.56 -6.29
C TYR A 105 -17.03 -9.03 -7.58
N PRO A 106 -16.32 -9.24 -8.69
CA PRO A 106 -14.87 -9.11 -8.91
C PRO A 106 -14.42 -7.74 -9.48
N ALA A 107 -15.28 -6.71 -9.46
CA ALA A 107 -15.04 -5.45 -10.18
C ALA A 107 -13.88 -4.60 -9.62
N LEU A 108 -13.56 -4.69 -8.33
CA LEU A 108 -12.51 -3.89 -7.69
C LEU A 108 -11.18 -4.62 -7.48
N GLY A 109 -11.13 -5.95 -7.68
CA GLY A 109 -9.91 -6.72 -7.45
C GLY A 109 -10.13 -8.23 -7.48
N GLY A 110 -9.03 -8.97 -7.62
CA GLY A 110 -8.98 -10.42 -7.51
C GLY A 110 -8.60 -10.92 -6.10
N LEU A 111 -8.54 -12.24 -5.95
CA LEU A 111 -8.18 -12.92 -4.70
C LEU A 111 -6.81 -12.50 -4.16
N GLU A 112 -5.88 -12.07 -5.02
CA GLU A 112 -4.58 -11.57 -4.60
C GLU A 112 -4.68 -10.32 -3.71
N TYR A 113 -5.69 -9.46 -3.93
CA TYR A 113 -5.90 -8.28 -3.09
C TYR A 113 -6.54 -8.67 -1.76
N VAL A 114 -7.45 -9.64 -1.75
CA VAL A 114 -8.02 -10.20 -0.52
C VAL A 114 -6.91 -10.79 0.36
N LEU A 115 -6.02 -11.58 -0.24
CA LEU A 115 -4.87 -12.16 0.45
C LEU A 115 -3.94 -11.07 0.98
N HIS A 116 -3.57 -10.09 0.13
CA HIS A 116 -2.72 -8.98 0.54
C HIS A 116 -3.29 -8.22 1.75
N HIS A 117 -4.56 -7.82 1.70
CA HIS A 117 -5.21 -7.07 2.78
C HIS A 117 -5.32 -7.91 4.06
N GLY A 118 -5.69 -9.19 3.93
CA GLY A 118 -5.79 -10.10 5.06
C GLY A 118 -4.45 -10.28 5.79
N LEU A 119 -3.38 -10.53 5.02
CA LEU A 119 -2.03 -10.69 5.56
C LEU A 119 -1.48 -9.40 6.20
N SER A 120 -1.73 -8.25 5.57
CA SER A 120 -1.37 -6.93 6.10
C SER A 120 -2.08 -6.66 7.42
N MET A 121 -3.40 -6.82 7.48
CA MET A 121 -4.15 -6.62 8.72
C MET A 121 -3.74 -7.60 9.82
N PHE A 122 -3.55 -8.88 9.49
CA PHE A 122 -3.07 -9.88 10.44
C PHE A 122 -1.75 -9.43 11.10
N SER A 123 -0.77 -9.02 10.30
CA SER A 123 0.54 -8.59 10.81
C SER A 123 0.46 -7.31 11.65
N ILE A 124 -0.32 -6.32 11.19
CA ILE A 124 -0.48 -5.05 11.91
C ILE A 124 -1.23 -5.26 13.23
N ILE A 125 -2.28 -6.09 13.26
CA ILE A 125 -3.03 -6.41 14.48
C ILE A 125 -2.12 -7.10 15.50
N LEU A 126 -1.36 -8.12 15.07
CA LEU A 126 -0.41 -8.80 15.95
C LEU A 126 0.61 -7.83 16.55
N SER A 127 1.17 -6.95 15.73
CA SER A 127 2.15 -5.95 16.17
C SER A 127 1.56 -4.91 17.11
N LEU A 128 0.34 -4.43 16.83
CA LEU A 128 -0.33 -3.41 17.64
C LEU A 128 -0.77 -3.97 19.00
N VAL A 129 -1.34 -5.18 19.03
CA VAL A 129 -1.83 -5.81 20.27
C VAL A 129 -0.68 -6.24 21.17
N SER A 130 0.39 -6.79 20.61
CA SER A 130 1.58 -7.21 21.38
C SER A 130 2.48 -6.06 21.78
N GLY A 131 2.40 -4.91 21.09
CA GLY A 131 3.38 -3.84 21.21
C GLY A 131 4.77 -4.21 20.67
N GLN A 132 4.86 -5.24 19.81
CA GLN A 132 6.12 -5.74 19.27
C GLN A 132 6.22 -5.57 17.75
N ALA A 133 7.45 -5.60 17.24
CA ALA A 133 7.81 -5.62 15.82
C ALA A 133 7.33 -4.42 14.98
N GLN A 134 7.06 -3.27 15.61
CA GLN A 134 6.48 -2.13 14.90
C GLN A 134 7.38 -1.55 13.80
N MET A 135 8.70 -1.58 14.00
CA MET A 135 9.68 -1.19 12.97
C MET A 135 9.48 -1.99 11.68
N TYR A 136 9.33 -3.31 11.78
CA TYR A 136 9.17 -4.21 10.65
C TYR A 136 7.86 -3.96 9.90
N ILE A 137 6.77 -3.68 10.63
CA ILE A 137 5.51 -3.27 10.02
C ILE A 137 5.65 -1.94 9.26
N LEU A 138 6.33 -0.95 9.83
CA LEU A 138 6.55 0.35 9.18
C LEU A 138 7.45 0.24 7.94
N ILE A 139 8.45 -0.65 7.95
CA ILE A 139 9.25 -0.95 6.76
C ILE A 139 8.34 -1.49 5.65
N VAL A 140 7.47 -2.46 5.96
CA VAL A 140 6.53 -3.01 4.97
C VAL A 140 5.50 -1.96 4.52
N LEU A 141 4.95 -1.14 5.42
CA LEU A 141 4.01 -0.06 5.07
C LEU A 141 4.65 1.02 4.18
N SER A 142 5.96 1.23 4.25
CA SER A 142 6.66 2.14 3.34
C SER A 142 6.54 1.73 1.87
N SER A 143 6.22 0.46 1.60
CA SER A 143 5.94 -0.03 0.24
C SER A 143 4.64 0.51 -0.37
N GLU A 144 3.75 1.08 0.43
CA GLU A 144 2.57 1.79 -0.06
C GLU A 144 2.91 3.08 -0.82
N SER A 145 4.14 3.60 -0.70
CA SER A 145 4.64 4.73 -1.50
C SER A 145 4.51 4.53 -3.02
N THR A 146 4.37 3.28 -3.50
CA THR A 146 4.14 2.98 -4.92
C THR A 146 2.68 3.14 -5.38
N THR A 147 1.73 3.05 -4.44
CA THR A 147 0.29 3.01 -4.70
C THR A 147 -0.23 4.27 -5.44
N PRO A 148 0.22 5.50 -5.11
CA PRO A 148 -0.12 6.68 -5.89
C PRO A 148 0.23 6.58 -7.38
N PHE A 149 1.36 5.96 -7.75
CA PHE A 149 1.74 5.79 -9.15
C PHE A 149 0.88 4.75 -9.86
N VAL A 150 0.50 3.66 -9.16
CA VAL A 150 -0.44 2.65 -9.68
C VAL A 150 -1.79 3.30 -9.98
N ASN A 151 -2.32 4.07 -9.02
CA ASN A 151 -3.61 4.74 -9.16
C ASN A 151 -3.59 5.83 -10.22
N LEU A 152 -2.55 6.66 -10.26
CA LEU A 152 -2.37 7.68 -11.31
C LEU A 152 -2.33 7.04 -12.71
N ARG A 153 -1.64 5.90 -12.86
CA ARG A 153 -1.59 5.19 -14.14
C ARG A 153 -2.99 4.75 -14.58
N TRP A 154 -3.78 4.22 -13.64
CA TRP A 154 -5.16 3.81 -13.91
C TRP A 154 -6.06 4.99 -14.25
N TYR A 155 -5.97 6.11 -13.53
CA TYR A 155 -6.74 7.31 -13.84
C TYR A 155 -6.47 7.84 -15.25
N LEU A 156 -5.20 7.85 -15.65
CA LEU A 156 -4.81 8.25 -17.00
C LEU A 156 -5.31 7.26 -18.06
N ASP A 157 -5.38 5.97 -17.75
CA ASP A 157 -5.93 4.96 -18.66
C ASP A 157 -7.43 5.18 -18.88
N VAL A 158 -8.20 5.27 -17.80
CA VAL A 158 -9.66 5.50 -17.84
C VAL A 158 -10.00 6.82 -18.52
N ALA A 159 -9.14 7.84 -18.38
CA ALA A 159 -9.29 9.12 -19.07
C ALA A 159 -8.87 9.09 -20.56
N GLY A 160 -8.50 7.93 -21.11
CA GLY A 160 -8.04 7.78 -22.50
C GLY A 160 -6.66 8.40 -22.77
N LYS A 161 -5.86 8.67 -21.73
CA LYS A 161 -4.58 9.40 -21.81
C LYS A 161 -3.34 8.50 -21.88
N LYS A 162 -3.48 7.25 -22.33
CA LYS A 162 -2.35 6.31 -22.53
C LYS A 162 -1.23 6.84 -23.42
N GLY A 163 -1.53 7.72 -24.38
CA GLY A 163 -0.54 8.34 -25.26
C GLY A 163 0.16 9.58 -24.69
N SER A 164 -0.21 10.04 -23.49
CA SER A 164 0.36 11.27 -22.93
C SER A 164 1.78 11.06 -22.36
N LYS A 165 2.62 12.11 -22.42
CA LYS A 165 3.94 12.10 -21.76
C LYS A 165 3.84 11.76 -20.27
N LEU A 166 2.80 12.26 -19.59
CA LEU A 166 2.56 11.97 -18.18
C LEU A 166 2.34 10.47 -17.91
N TYR A 167 1.62 9.76 -18.79
CA TYR A 167 1.43 8.31 -18.66
C TYR A 167 2.75 7.53 -18.79
N VAL A 168 3.65 7.98 -19.67
CA VAL A 168 4.98 7.40 -19.84
C VAL A 168 5.86 7.67 -18.62
N TRP A 169 5.99 8.93 -18.20
CA TRP A 169 6.77 9.32 -17.02
C TRP A 169 6.29 8.63 -15.75
N ASN A 170 4.97 8.57 -15.53
CA ASN A 170 4.41 7.83 -14.40
C ASN A 170 4.70 6.33 -14.50
N GLY A 171 4.75 5.75 -15.70
CA GLY A 171 5.16 4.36 -15.90
C GLY A 171 6.60 4.08 -15.50
N ILE A 172 7.52 5.00 -15.82
CA ILE A 172 8.93 4.93 -15.42
C ILE A 172 9.04 5.09 -13.90
N ALA A 173 8.38 6.09 -13.33
CA ALA A 173 8.36 6.33 -11.88
C ALA A 173 7.78 5.12 -11.11
N LEU A 174 6.68 4.52 -11.61
CA LEU A 174 6.10 3.31 -11.04
C LEU A 174 7.11 2.15 -11.06
N PHE A 175 7.81 1.94 -12.17
CA PHE A 175 8.81 0.86 -12.27
C PHE A 175 9.98 1.05 -11.29
N LEU A 176 10.57 2.24 -11.25
CA LEU A 176 11.68 2.55 -10.34
C LEU A 176 11.24 2.52 -8.87
N GLY A 177 10.08 3.09 -8.58
CA GLY A 177 9.48 3.07 -7.26
C GLY A 177 9.20 1.64 -6.78
N TRP A 178 8.71 0.76 -7.66
CA TRP A 178 8.49 -0.65 -7.33
C TRP A 178 9.79 -1.38 -7.03
N LEU A 179 10.83 -1.17 -7.86
CA LEU A 179 12.15 -1.74 -7.61
C LEU A 179 12.68 -1.34 -6.23
N VAL A 180 12.63 -0.06 -5.89
CA VAL A 180 13.15 0.44 -4.61
C VAL A 180 12.27 0.00 -3.43
N ALA A 181 10.99 0.35 -3.45
CA ALA A 181 10.12 0.23 -2.28
C ALA A 181 9.51 -1.18 -2.08
N ARG A 182 9.56 -2.07 -3.09
CA ARG A 182 8.95 -3.41 -3.02
C ARG A 182 9.91 -4.56 -3.28
N ILE A 183 11.05 -4.33 -3.94
CA ILE A 183 12.08 -5.35 -4.13
C ILE A 183 13.26 -5.10 -3.19
N LEU A 184 13.97 -3.97 -3.35
CA LEU A 184 15.16 -3.67 -2.53
C LEU A 184 14.80 -3.49 -1.06
N LEU A 185 13.68 -2.84 -0.75
CA LEU A 185 13.22 -2.66 0.63
C LEU A 185 12.91 -4.00 1.33
N PHE A 186 12.38 -4.99 0.60
CA PHE A 186 12.12 -6.31 1.16
C PHE A 186 13.41 -7.13 1.33
N ILE A 187 14.40 -6.95 0.44
CA ILE A 187 15.75 -7.50 0.66
C ILE A 187 16.35 -6.89 1.94
N TYR A 188 16.28 -5.57 2.09
CA TYR A 188 16.72 -4.88 3.30
C TYR A 188 15.98 -5.38 4.55
N PHE A 189 14.66 -5.55 4.48
CA PHE A 189 13.84 -6.09 5.57
C PHE A 189 14.37 -7.43 6.08
N PHE A 190 14.61 -8.39 5.18
CA PHE A 190 15.13 -9.71 5.57
C PHE A 190 16.59 -9.65 6.04
N ALA A 191 17.43 -8.84 5.40
CA ALA A 191 18.81 -8.66 5.83
C ALA A 191 18.88 -8.06 7.24
N HIS A 192 18.08 -7.03 7.53
CA HIS A 192 17.98 -6.43 8.85
C HIS A 192 17.48 -7.45 9.89
N MET A 193 16.43 -8.22 9.57
CA MET A 193 15.98 -9.30 10.46
C MET A 193 17.06 -10.33 10.77
N PHE A 194 17.87 -10.69 9.76
CA PHE A 194 18.96 -11.65 9.92
C PHE A 194 20.09 -11.09 10.79
N VAL A 195 20.51 -9.84 10.57
CA VAL A 195 21.54 -9.18 11.38
C VAL A 195 21.08 -9.00 12.83
N HIS A 196 19.80 -8.69 13.04
CA HIS A 196 19.23 -8.47 14.37
C HIS A 196 18.46 -9.70 14.91
N PHE A 197 18.82 -10.90 14.47
CA PHE A 197 18.08 -12.13 14.78
C PHE A 197 17.92 -12.37 16.29
N ASP A 198 18.91 -11.99 17.09
CA ASP A 198 18.87 -12.10 18.55
C ASP A 198 17.75 -11.28 19.21
N GLN A 199 17.32 -10.18 18.58
CA GLN A 199 16.16 -9.42 19.01
C GLN A 199 14.88 -10.00 18.41
N VAL A 200 14.92 -10.39 17.12
CA VAL A 200 13.75 -10.94 16.41
C VAL A 200 13.22 -12.21 17.08
N LYS A 201 14.09 -13.10 17.55
CA LYS A 201 13.70 -14.34 18.26
C LYS A 201 12.98 -14.11 19.59
N GLN A 202 12.98 -12.88 20.11
CA GLN A 202 12.28 -12.49 21.34
C GLN A 202 10.85 -11.98 21.11
N VAL A 203 10.44 -11.85 19.84
CA VAL A 203 9.02 -11.60 19.51
C VAL A 203 8.21 -12.82 19.91
N PHE A 204 7.00 -12.61 20.44
CA PHE A 204 6.09 -13.70 20.83
C PHE A 204 5.89 -14.71 19.68
N PRO A 205 5.63 -16.00 19.96
CA PRO A 205 5.76 -17.07 18.96
C PRO A 205 5.00 -16.84 17.65
N LEU A 206 3.73 -16.45 17.72
CA LEU A 206 2.92 -16.20 16.51
C LEU A 206 3.42 -14.97 15.73
N GLY A 207 3.87 -13.92 16.43
CA GLY A 207 4.49 -12.75 15.80
C GLY A 207 5.82 -13.09 15.12
N PHE A 208 6.65 -13.92 15.76
CA PHE A 208 7.90 -14.41 15.19
C PHE A 208 7.65 -15.13 13.87
N TYR A 209 6.77 -16.15 13.84
CA TYR A 209 6.46 -16.85 12.58
C TYR A 209 5.80 -15.92 11.55
N GLY A 210 4.96 -14.98 12.01
CA GLY A 210 4.35 -13.96 11.16
C GLY A 210 5.38 -13.09 10.43
N LEU A 211 6.46 -12.68 11.11
CA LEU A 211 7.54 -11.87 10.52
C LEU A 211 8.31 -12.57 9.40
N PHE A 212 8.32 -13.91 9.36
CA PHE A 212 8.93 -14.66 8.26
C PHE A 212 7.93 -15.02 7.17
N VAL A 213 6.78 -15.59 7.55
CA VAL A 213 5.81 -16.13 6.59
C VAL A 213 5.14 -15.02 5.78
N VAL A 214 4.63 -13.98 6.45
CA VAL A 214 3.84 -12.94 5.77
C VAL A 214 4.70 -12.14 4.77
N PRO A 215 5.86 -11.57 5.16
CA PRO A 215 6.71 -10.85 4.22
C PRO A 215 7.23 -11.73 3.07
N SER A 216 7.40 -13.04 3.29
CA SER A 216 7.80 -13.96 2.22
C SER A 216 6.71 -14.10 1.16
N VAL A 217 5.45 -14.26 1.57
CA VAL A 217 4.31 -14.29 0.64
C VAL A 217 4.17 -12.95 -0.09
N LEU A 218 4.27 -11.84 0.64
CA LEU A 218 4.25 -10.49 0.04
C LEU A 218 5.39 -10.28 -0.95
N THR A 219 6.57 -10.84 -0.71
CA THR A 219 7.72 -10.78 -1.64
C THR A 219 7.41 -11.48 -2.95
N VAL A 220 6.85 -12.69 -2.89
CA VAL A 220 6.44 -13.43 -4.10
C VAL A 220 5.42 -12.62 -4.91
N MET A 221 4.44 -12.04 -4.23
CA MET A 221 3.44 -11.16 -4.88
C MET A 221 4.09 -9.92 -5.50
N ASN A 222 5.03 -9.28 -4.79
CA ASN A 222 5.76 -8.11 -5.29
C ASN A 222 6.61 -8.43 -6.53
N VAL A 223 7.26 -9.60 -6.58
CA VAL A 223 8.02 -10.05 -7.75
C VAL A 223 7.09 -10.31 -8.94
N PHE A 224 5.96 -10.99 -8.70
CA PHE A 224 4.96 -11.23 -9.74
C PHE A 224 4.40 -9.93 -10.34
N TRP A 225 4.05 -8.96 -9.51
CA TRP A 225 3.58 -7.66 -9.97
C TRP A 225 4.69 -6.84 -10.64
N PHE A 226 5.92 -6.91 -10.15
CA PHE A 226 7.06 -6.24 -10.77
C PHE A 226 7.28 -6.73 -12.20
N TRP A 227 7.17 -8.04 -12.43
CA TRP A 227 7.22 -8.63 -13.77
C TRP A 227 6.13 -8.08 -14.68
N LYS A 228 4.88 -7.93 -14.19
CA LYS A 228 3.79 -7.30 -14.96
C LYS A 228 4.09 -5.84 -15.30
N ILE A 229 4.62 -5.08 -14.34
CA ILE A 229 4.98 -3.66 -14.53
C ILE A 229 6.11 -3.52 -15.56
N ALA A 230 7.16 -4.34 -15.45
CA ALA A 230 8.27 -4.36 -16.40
C ALA A 230 7.79 -4.64 -17.83
N LYS A 231 6.96 -5.69 -18.00
CA LYS A 231 6.33 -5.99 -19.31
C LYS A 231 5.48 -4.84 -19.83
N GLY A 232 4.68 -4.21 -18.97
CA GLY A 232 3.85 -3.06 -19.33
C GLY A 232 4.67 -1.85 -19.77
N LEU A 233 5.81 -1.59 -19.11
CA LEU A 233 6.72 -0.50 -19.45
C LEU A 233 7.40 -0.73 -20.80
N ILE A 234 7.97 -1.92 -21.02
CA ILE A 234 8.61 -2.29 -22.30
C ILE A 234 7.62 -2.08 -23.46
N LYS A 235 6.37 -2.54 -23.32
CA LYS A 235 5.32 -2.36 -24.33
C LYS A 235 4.97 -0.88 -24.57
N THR A 236 5.04 -0.04 -23.54
CA THR A 236 4.75 1.39 -23.65
C THR A 236 5.87 2.10 -24.41
N LEU A 237 7.13 1.80 -24.05
CA LEU A 237 8.32 2.40 -24.67
C LEU A 237 8.51 1.96 -26.13
N SER A 238 8.25 0.69 -26.45
CA SER A 238 8.34 0.21 -27.84
C SER A 238 7.36 0.94 -28.76
N LYS A 239 6.12 1.14 -28.31
CA LYS A 239 5.12 1.91 -29.07
C LYS A 239 5.51 3.38 -29.25
N ALA A 240 6.03 4.02 -28.21
CA ALA A 240 6.50 5.41 -28.29
C ALA A 240 7.64 5.58 -29.30
N ARG A 241 8.58 4.61 -29.35
CA ARG A 241 9.67 4.61 -30.33
C ARG A 241 9.15 4.52 -31.77
N HIS A 242 8.21 3.62 -32.05
CA HIS A 242 7.63 3.49 -33.40
C HIS A 242 6.84 4.73 -33.82
N ALA A 243 6.14 5.40 -32.90
CA ALA A 243 5.42 6.64 -33.20
C ALA A 243 6.33 7.84 -33.51
N HIS A 244 7.61 7.80 -33.11
CA HIS A 244 8.61 8.82 -33.43
C HIS A 244 9.40 8.54 -34.73
N GLN A 245 9.28 7.33 -35.28
CA GLN A 245 9.98 6.91 -36.51
C GLN A 245 9.11 7.01 -37.78
N ASN A 246 7.82 7.29 -37.62
CA ASN A 246 6.86 7.58 -38.69
C ASN A 246 6.50 9.06 -38.67
#